data_AF-A0A7C2X299-F1
#
_entry.id   AF-A0A7C2X299-F1
#
_cell.length_a   1.000
_cell.length_b   1.000
_cell.length_c   1.000
_cell.angle_alpha   90.00
_cell.angle_beta   90.00
_cell.angle_gamma   90.00
#
_symmetry.space_group_name_H-M   'P 1'
#
loop_
_entity.id
_entity.type
_entity.pdbx_description
1 polymer ?
#
loop_
_entity_poly.entity_id
_entity_poly.type
_entity_poly.pdbx_seq_one_letter_code
_entity_poly.pdbx_strand_id
1 'polypeptide(L)'
;MPIKYSVSDDGHFINAVASGLVTAQEFIEYELAHAVDKRIRTPLYELLVIEPGAFRQIATEDISRVIEQRMDLPEPPVTHHCAIVVAESDYHAWDLAKFYEGMFRLHYPEVVIVFADPVTARIWLGMEKD
;
A
#
# COMPACT_ATOMS: atom_id res chain seq x y z
N MET A 1 -13.66 -3.43 -7.49
CA MET A 1 -12.24 -3.71 -7.27
C MET A 1 -12.10 -4.39 -5.91
N PRO A 2 -11.33 -5.48 -5.80
CA PRO A 2 -11.08 -6.22 -4.55
C PRO A 2 -10.24 -5.39 -3.56
N ILE A 3 -9.52 -4.39 -4.05
CA ILE A 3 -8.94 -3.32 -3.24
C ILE A 3 -9.91 -2.14 -3.20
N LYS A 4 -10.29 -1.73 -2.00
CA LYS A 4 -11.06 -0.50 -1.76
C LYS A 4 -10.21 0.45 -0.96
N TYR A 5 -10.15 1.72 -1.38
CA TYR A 5 -9.50 2.77 -0.59
C TYR A 5 -10.41 3.97 -0.38
N SER A 6 -10.19 4.65 0.74
CA SER A 6 -10.80 5.94 1.07
C SER A 6 -9.73 6.94 1.46
N VAL A 7 -9.90 8.19 1.04
CA VAL A 7 -9.06 9.32 1.46
C VAL A 7 -9.84 10.10 2.52
N SER A 8 -9.18 10.48 3.62
CA SER A 8 -9.75 11.37 4.64
C SER A 8 -10.16 12.72 4.06
N ASP A 9 -11.08 13.42 4.75
CA ASP A 9 -11.60 14.72 4.28
C ASP A 9 -10.51 15.79 4.15
N ASP A 10 -9.45 15.70 4.96
CA ASP A 10 -8.29 16.59 4.91
C ASP A 10 -7.24 16.20 3.85
N GLY A 11 -7.39 15.02 3.22
CA GLY A 11 -6.50 14.53 2.17
C GLY A 11 -5.20 13.90 2.67
N HIS A 12 -4.97 13.82 3.98
CA HIS A 12 -3.70 13.40 4.57
C HIS A 12 -3.61 11.90 4.89
N PHE A 13 -4.72 11.17 4.80
CA PHE A 13 -4.79 9.76 5.16
C PHE A 13 -5.49 8.91 4.10
N ILE A 14 -4.87 7.79 3.72
CA ILE A 14 -5.46 6.73 2.90
C ILE A 14 -5.70 5.51 3.78
N ASN A 15 -6.93 4.99 3.77
CA ASN A 15 -7.26 3.69 4.30
C ASN A 15 -7.59 2.75 3.14
N ALA A 16 -6.79 1.72 2.93
CA ALA A 16 -6.97 0.74 1.87
C ALA A 16 -7.14 -0.67 2.46
N VAL A 17 -8.05 -1.45 1.87
CA VAL A 17 -8.28 -2.85 2.23
C VAL A 17 -8.30 -3.68 0.96
N ALA A 18 -7.35 -4.60 0.85
CA ALA A 18 -7.30 -5.65 -0.16
C ALA A 18 -8.05 -6.88 0.36
N SER A 19 -9.20 -7.18 -0.25
CA SER A 19 -10.14 -8.23 0.17
C SER A 19 -10.47 -9.17 -1.00
N GLY A 20 -10.61 -10.47 -0.72
CA GLY A 20 -10.77 -11.48 -1.77
C GLY A 20 -9.54 -11.59 -2.68
N LEU A 21 -9.62 -12.36 -3.76
CA LEU A 21 -8.48 -12.56 -4.66
C LEU A 21 -8.19 -11.27 -5.45
N VAL A 22 -7.00 -10.70 -5.22
CA VAL A 22 -6.47 -9.55 -5.94
C VAL A 22 -5.54 -10.04 -7.04
N THR A 23 -5.79 -9.57 -8.26
CA THR A 23 -4.90 -9.78 -9.40
C THR A 23 -3.79 -8.72 -9.45
N ALA A 24 -2.67 -9.04 -10.10
CA ALA A 24 -1.59 -8.08 -10.35
C ALA A 24 -2.09 -6.79 -11.00
N GLN A 25 -2.99 -6.89 -11.98
CA GLN A 25 -3.55 -5.74 -12.68
C GLN A 25 -4.38 -4.85 -11.75
N GLU A 26 -5.19 -5.43 -10.86
CA GLU A 26 -5.97 -4.66 -9.89
C GLU A 26 -5.09 -3.98 -8.84
N PHE A 27 -3.97 -4.60 -8.46
CA PHE A 27 -2.99 -3.97 -7.58
C PHE A 27 -2.28 -2.79 -8.27
N ILE A 28 -1.89 -2.95 -9.53
CA ILE A 28 -1.37 -1.85 -10.36
C ILE A 28 -2.38 -0.71 -10.47
N GLU A 29 -3.64 -1.02 -10.80
CA GLU A 29 -4.70 -0.01 -10.92
C GLU A 29 -4.94 0.73 -9.61
N TYR A 30 -4.88 0.03 -8.49
CA TYR A 30 -4.91 0.64 -7.16
C TYR A 30 -3.78 1.66 -6.99
N GLU A 31 -2.53 1.24 -7.15
CA GLU A 31 -1.33 2.06 -6.97
C GLU A 31 -1.33 3.31 -7.86
N LEU A 32 -1.74 3.16 -9.11
CA LEU A 32 -1.86 4.27 -10.04
C LEU A 32 -3.04 5.19 -9.69
N ALA A 33 -4.15 4.65 -9.18
CA ALA A 33 -5.33 5.44 -8.84
C ALA A 33 -5.05 6.45 -7.73
N HIS A 34 -4.41 6.03 -6.63
CA HIS A 34 -4.06 6.98 -5.57
C HIS A 34 -2.87 7.87 -5.95
N ALA A 35 -1.94 7.43 -6.80
CA ALA A 35 -0.87 8.30 -7.30
C ALA A 35 -1.37 9.57 -8.01
N VAL A 36 -2.56 9.52 -8.64
CA VAL A 36 -3.15 10.66 -9.38
C VAL A 36 -4.40 11.27 -8.72
N ASP A 37 -4.73 10.83 -7.51
CA ASP A 37 -5.95 11.28 -6.81
C ASP A 37 -5.78 12.69 -6.25
N LYS A 38 -6.50 13.64 -6.85
CA LYS A 38 -6.43 15.08 -6.51
C LYS A 38 -6.91 15.41 -5.09
N ARG A 39 -7.50 14.45 -4.37
CA ARG A 39 -7.90 14.63 -2.97
C ARG A 39 -6.71 14.54 -2.01
N ILE A 40 -5.64 13.87 -2.43
CA ILE A 40 -4.45 13.59 -1.61
C ILE A 40 -3.59 14.83 -1.42
N ARG A 41 -3.05 14.99 -0.20
CA ARG A 41 -2.21 16.12 0.21
C ARG A 41 -1.03 15.65 1.04
N THR A 42 0.06 16.41 0.99
CA THR A 42 1.27 16.18 1.80
C THR A 42 1.15 16.93 3.14
N PRO A 43 1.55 16.34 4.28
CA PRO A 43 2.08 14.98 4.46
C PRO A 43 1.02 13.91 4.24
N LEU A 44 1.39 12.77 3.65
CA LEU A 44 0.46 11.67 3.36
C LEU A 44 0.84 10.43 4.17
N TYR A 45 -0.18 9.78 4.73
CA TYR A 45 -0.09 8.54 5.49
C TYR A 45 -1.05 7.52 4.86
N GLU A 46 -0.60 6.27 4.77
CA GLU A 46 -1.40 5.19 4.20
C GLU A 46 -1.41 3.98 5.13
N LEU A 47 -2.60 3.41 5.33
CA LEU A 47 -2.78 2.11 5.94
C LEU A 47 -3.34 1.16 4.88
N LEU A 48 -2.55 0.19 4.44
CA LEU A 48 -2.98 -0.87 3.54
C LEU A 48 -3.15 -2.18 4.31
N VAL A 49 -4.39 -2.65 4.47
CA VAL A 49 -4.70 -3.93 5.10
C VAL A 49 -4.87 -5.00 4.02
N ILE A 50 -4.06 -6.04 4.08
CA ILE A 50 -4.13 -7.20 3.19
C ILE A 50 -4.84 -8.33 3.93
N GLU A 51 -6.07 -8.64 3.55
CA GLU A 51 -6.82 -9.76 4.13
C GLU A 51 -6.19 -11.10 3.74
N PRO A 52 -6.37 -12.16 4.57
CA PRO A 52 -5.80 -13.47 4.31
C PRO A 52 -6.14 -14.01 2.92
N GLY A 53 -5.11 -14.39 2.17
CA GLY A 53 -5.21 -14.95 0.83
C GLY A 53 -5.45 -13.92 -0.28
N ALA A 54 -5.54 -12.62 0.04
CA ALA A 54 -5.85 -11.62 -0.97
C ALA A 54 -4.77 -11.52 -2.05
N PHE A 55 -3.50 -11.61 -1.64
CA PHE A 55 -2.35 -11.52 -2.54
C PHE A 55 -1.84 -12.88 -3.04
N ARG A 56 -2.63 -13.95 -2.88
CA ARG A 56 -2.23 -15.33 -3.22
C ARG A 56 -1.80 -15.52 -4.69
N GLN A 57 -2.26 -14.66 -5.58
CA GLN A 57 -1.98 -14.73 -7.03
C GLN A 57 -0.94 -13.72 -7.50
N ILE A 58 -0.47 -12.84 -6.61
CA ILE A 58 0.53 -11.83 -6.94
C ILE A 58 1.91 -12.46 -6.78
N ALA A 59 2.82 -12.18 -7.70
CA ALA A 59 4.22 -12.58 -7.63
C ALA A 59 5.15 -11.37 -7.45
N THR A 60 6.43 -11.62 -7.14
CA THR A 60 7.44 -10.56 -6.98
C THR A 60 7.63 -9.75 -8.26
N GLU A 61 7.49 -10.37 -9.42
CA GLU A 61 7.60 -9.71 -10.73
C GLU A 61 6.46 -8.69 -10.93
N ASP A 62 5.28 -8.96 -10.37
CA ASP A 62 4.15 -8.02 -10.43
C ASP A 62 4.41 -6.79 -9.57
N ILE A 63 5.09 -6.95 -8.42
CA ILE A 63 5.54 -5.82 -7.60
C ILE A 63 6.53 -4.97 -8.39
N SER A 64 7.52 -5.58 -9.07
CA SER A 64 8.46 -4.83 -9.91
C SER A 64 7.73 -4.04 -11.02
N ARG A 65 6.70 -4.63 -11.64
CA ARG A 65 5.88 -3.95 -12.66
C ARG A 65 5.07 -2.78 -12.12
N VAL A 66 4.64 -2.82 -10.86
CA VAL A 66 4.01 -1.67 -10.18
C VAL A 66 5.01 -0.52 -10.07
N ILE A 67 6.22 -0.82 -9.58
CA ILE A 67 7.29 0.19 -9.42
C ILE A 67 7.60 0.84 -10.77
N GLU A 68 7.82 0.05 -11.81
CA GLU A 68 8.10 0.53 -13.16
C GLU A 68 6.99 1.47 -13.68
N GLN A 69 5.73 1.07 -13.54
CA GLN A 69 4.61 1.91 -14.00
C GLN A 69 4.42 3.19 -13.19
N ARG A 70 4.74 3.16 -11.89
CA ARG A 70 4.78 4.38 -11.06
C ARG A 70 5.91 5.33 -11.49
N MET A 71 7.04 4.81 -11.98
CA MET A 71 8.14 5.63 -12.52
C MET A 71 7.77 6.30 -13.85
N ASP A 72 6.88 5.68 -14.64
CA ASP A 72 6.44 6.18 -15.94
C ASP A 72 5.32 7.25 -15.86
N LEU A 73 4.87 7.60 -14.65
CA LEU A 73 3.85 8.64 -14.47
C LEU A 73 4.39 10.03 -14.89
N PRO A 74 3.56 10.87 -15.56
CA PRO A 74 3.99 12.21 -15.98
C PRO A 74 4.39 13.13 -14.82
N GLU A 75 3.78 12.93 -13.66
CA GLU A 75 4.07 13.62 -12.42
C GLU A 75 4.45 12.58 -11.36
N PRO A 76 5.50 12.86 -10.55
CA PRO A 76 5.89 11.93 -9.49
C PRO A 76 4.76 11.82 -8.44
N PRO A 77 4.45 10.60 -7.95
CA PRO A 77 3.47 10.43 -6.89
C PRO A 77 3.89 11.17 -5.62
N VAL A 78 2.89 11.56 -4.82
CA VAL A 78 3.12 12.17 -3.51
C VAL A 78 3.80 11.15 -2.59
N THR A 79 4.95 11.53 -2.04
CA THR A 79 5.65 10.72 -1.04
C THR A 79 4.78 10.55 0.21
N HIS A 80 4.69 9.32 0.70
CA HIS A 80 3.90 9.00 1.88
C HIS A 80 4.58 7.98 2.80
N HIS A 81 4.06 7.89 4.02
CA HIS A 81 4.39 6.84 4.98
C HIS A 81 3.31 5.76 4.91
N CYS A 82 3.66 4.57 4.41
CA CYS A 82 2.74 3.45 4.26
C CYS A 82 2.98 2.40 5.35
N ALA A 83 1.91 2.04 6.07
CA ALA A 83 1.87 0.85 6.90
C ALA A 83 1.10 -0.25 6.17
N ILE A 84 1.76 -1.35 5.86
CA ILE A 84 1.11 -2.53 5.30
C ILE A 84 0.83 -3.50 6.45
N VAL A 85 -0.43 -3.91 6.62
CA VAL A 85 -0.83 -4.90 7.62
C VAL A 85 -1.14 -6.21 6.92
N VAL A 86 -0.45 -7.27 7.33
CA VAL A 86 -0.64 -8.62 6.82
C VAL A 86 -0.94 -9.55 7.98
N ALA A 87 -1.86 -10.50 7.78
CA ALA A 87 -2.12 -11.53 8.78
C ALA A 87 -0.87 -12.40 9.03
N GLU A 88 -0.57 -12.70 10.31
CA GLU A 88 0.60 -13.50 10.70
C GLU A 88 0.70 -14.87 10.03
N SER A 89 -0.45 -15.45 9.66
CA SER A 89 -0.53 -16.75 9.00
C SER A 89 -0.31 -16.71 7.48
N ASP A 90 -0.28 -15.52 6.87
CA ASP A 90 -0.16 -15.36 5.42
C ASP A 90 1.28 -15.02 5.03
N TYR A 91 2.15 -16.02 5.09
CA TYR A 91 3.58 -15.89 4.76
C TYR A 91 3.83 -15.39 3.35
N HIS A 92 2.97 -15.76 2.39
CA HIS A 92 3.10 -15.32 1.00
C HIS A 92 2.87 -13.81 0.88
N ALA A 93 1.77 -13.30 1.45
CA ALA A 93 1.51 -11.88 1.47
C ALA A 93 2.57 -11.11 2.28
N TRP A 94 3.09 -11.71 3.35
CA TRP A 94 4.16 -11.13 4.16
C TRP A 94 5.44 -10.94 3.34
N ASP A 95 5.90 -12.00 2.66
CA ASP A 95 7.12 -11.95 1.85
C ASP A 95 6.99 -10.95 0.70
N LEU A 96 5.82 -10.88 0.05
CA LEU A 96 5.53 -9.86 -0.96
C LEU A 96 5.55 -8.44 -0.39
N ALA A 97 4.95 -8.21 0.77
CA ALA A 97 4.94 -6.91 1.42
C ALA A 97 6.34 -6.48 1.84
N LYS A 98 7.18 -7.39 2.33
CA LYS A 98 8.59 -7.11 2.67
C LYS A 98 9.43 -6.86 1.41
N PHE A 99 9.15 -7.55 0.31
CA PHE A 99 9.77 -7.27 -0.98
C PHE A 99 9.40 -5.87 -1.47
N TYR A 100 8.12 -5.51 -1.43
CA TYR A 100 7.63 -4.17 -1.76
C TYR A 100 8.31 -3.09 -0.89
N GLU A 101 8.36 -3.27 0.43
CA GLU A 101 9.11 -2.39 1.34
C GLU A 101 10.58 -2.20 0.90
N GLY A 102 11.26 -3.30 0.56
CA GLY A 102 12.63 -3.27 0.08
C GLY A 102 12.80 -2.47 -1.22
N MET A 103 11.87 -2.64 -2.16
CA MET A 103 11.88 -1.91 -3.44
C MET A 103 11.69 -0.40 -3.24
N PHE A 104 10.72 0.02 -2.41
CA PHE A 104 10.52 1.44 -2.13
C PHE A 104 11.72 2.06 -1.43
N ARG A 105 12.34 1.36 -0.48
CA ARG A 105 13.54 1.86 0.19
C ARG A 105 14.72 2.10 -0.76
N LEU A 106 14.83 1.32 -1.84
CA LEU A 106 15.92 1.44 -2.81
C LEU A 106 15.64 2.50 -3.89
N HIS A 107 14.38 2.67 -4.28
CA HIS A 107 14.01 3.42 -5.48
C HIS A 107 13.25 4.73 -5.20
N TYR A 108 12.69 4.92 -3.99
CA TYR A 108 11.78 6.01 -3.66
C TYR A 108 12.06 6.65 -2.30
N PRO A 109 11.67 7.91 -2.09
CA PRO A 109 11.72 8.57 -0.77
C PRO A 109 10.61 8.11 0.18
N GLU A 110 9.73 7.19 -0.24
CA GLU A 110 8.60 6.69 0.55
C GLU A 110 9.07 5.76 1.67
N VAL A 111 8.38 5.84 2.81
CA VAL A 111 8.66 4.98 3.96
C VAL A 111 7.55 3.96 4.05
N VAL A 112 7.87 2.71 3.72
CA VAL A 112 6.94 1.59 3.85
C VAL A 112 7.39 0.71 5.02
N ILE A 113 6.47 0.29 5.89
CA ILE A 113 6.75 -0.67 6.96
C ILE A 113 5.63 -1.71 7.01
N VAL A 114 6.01 -2.98 7.12
CA VAL A 114 5.08 -4.11 7.25
C VAL A 114 4.84 -4.47 8.72
N PHE A 115 3.58 -4.66 9.09
CA PHE A 115 3.09 -5.00 10.42
C PHE A 115 2.22 -6.27 10.38
N ALA A 116 2.26 -7.03 11.47
CA ALA A 116 1.34 -8.14 11.73
C ALA A 116 0.05 -7.69 12.44
N ASP A 117 0.11 -6.54 13.12
CA ASP A 117 -0.95 -6.04 13.99
C ASP A 117 -1.43 -4.66 13.51
N PRO A 118 -2.73 -4.51 13.18
CA PRO A 118 -3.28 -3.24 12.73
C PRO A 118 -3.23 -2.14 13.81
N VAL A 119 -3.27 -2.50 15.10
CA VAL A 119 -3.23 -1.49 16.18
C VAL A 119 -1.86 -0.82 16.21
N THR A 120 -0.78 -1.59 16.13
CA THR A 120 0.59 -1.08 16.09
C THR A 120 0.85 -0.26 14.83
N ALA A 121 0.35 -0.70 13.68
CA ALA A 121 0.43 0.06 12.43
C ALA A 121 -0.22 1.45 12.54
N ARG A 122 -1.42 1.52 13.11
CA ARG A 122 -2.15 2.78 13.35
C ARG A 122 -1.39 3.73 14.28
N ILE A 123 -0.85 3.21 15.38
CA ILE A 123 -0.02 4.00 16.31
C ILE A 123 1.21 4.56 15.60
N TRP A 124 1.87 3.75 14.76
CA TRP A 124 3.04 4.20 14.00
C TRP A 124 2.69 5.32 13.01
N LEU A 125 1.51 5.26 12.39
CA LEU A 125 0.99 6.33 11.54
C LEU A 125 0.53 7.57 12.32
N GLY A 126 0.57 7.55 13.66
CA GLY A 126 0.09 8.65 14.51
C GLY A 126 -1.43 8.74 14.61
N MET A 127 -2.15 7.67 14.25
CA MET A 127 -3.60 7.58 14.48
C MET A 127 -3.86 7.23 15.95
N GLU A 128 -4.73 7.97 16.63
CA GLU A 128 -5.17 7.62 17.98
C GLU A 128 -5.97 6.30 17.99
N LYS A 129 -6.00 5.62 19.15
CA LYS A 129 -6.85 4.45 19.34
C LYS A 129 -8.30 4.93 19.49
N ASP A 130 -9.07 4.86 18.41
CA ASP A 130 -10.53 4.88 18.49
C ASP A 130 -11.07 3.60 19.15
#